data_AF-A0A2G6E6D3-F1
#
_entry.id   AF-A0A2G6E6D3-F1
#
_cell.length_a   1.000
_cell.length_b   1.000
_cell.length_c   1.000
_cell.angle_alpha   90.00
_cell.angle_beta   90.00
_cell.angle_gamma   90.00
#
_symmetry.space_group_name_H-M   'P 1'
#
loop_
_entity.id
_entity.type
_entity.pdbx_description
1 polymer ?
#
loop_
_entity_poly.entity_id
_entity_poly.type
_entity_poly.pdbx_seq_one_letter_code
_entity_poly.pdbx_strand_id
1 'polypeptide(L)'
;MAIVDQRQINQDLQVIEENINLLDKRYSEFCEGVISLEPKALRAKTDALVRKWWGKPIANTQARFRLQNVVQRYNSYKEKWGRQLRMKFKQEKEDGF
;
A
#
# COMPACT_ATOMS: atom_id res chain seq x y z
N MET A 1 11.80 27.70 1.91
CA MET A 1 11.36 26.56 1.08
C MET A 1 12.15 25.34 1.55
N ALA A 2 11.54 24.42 2.29
CA ALA A 2 12.26 23.28 2.85
C ALA A 2 12.69 22.37 1.69
N ILE A 3 13.99 22.34 1.42
CA ILE A 3 14.59 21.42 0.45
C ILE A 3 14.26 20.01 0.96
N VAL A 4 13.48 19.26 0.18
CA VAL A 4 13.15 17.88 0.50
C VAL A 4 14.44 17.09 0.55
N ASP A 5 14.77 16.52 1.71
CA ASP A 5 15.95 15.68 1.86
C ASP A 5 15.81 14.42 0.99
N GLN A 6 16.74 14.25 0.06
CA GLN A 6 16.72 13.18 -0.92
C GLN A 6 16.93 11.79 -0.28
N ARG A 7 17.64 11.69 0.84
CA ARG A 7 17.79 10.41 1.53
C ARG A 7 16.49 10.03 2.21
N GLN A 8 15.83 10.99 2.85
CA GLN A 8 14.55 10.79 3.51
C GLN A 8 13.49 10.24 2.53
N ILE A 9 13.31 10.87 1.37
CA ILE A 9 12.33 10.37 0.38
C ILE A 9 12.67 8.95 -0.10
N ASN A 10 13.94 8.62 -0.35
CA ASN A 10 14.31 7.27 -0.78
C ASN A 10 14.04 6.23 0.31
N GLN A 11 14.33 6.55 1.57
CA GLN A 11 14.02 5.67 2.70
C GLN A 11 12.51 5.47 2.86
N ASP A 12 11.73 6.55 2.84
CA ASP A 12 10.27 6.47 2.92
C ASP A 12 9.67 5.68 1.75
N LEU A 13 10.21 5.83 0.53
CA LEU A 13 9.78 5.05 -0.64
C LEU A 13 10.05 3.55 -0.46
N GLN A 14 11.24 3.20 0.04
CA GLN A 14 11.57 1.81 0.35
C GLN A 14 10.62 1.23 1.41
N VAL A 15 10.35 2.00 2.47
CA VAL A 15 9.39 1.62 3.52
C VAL A 15 7.98 1.42 2.95
N ILE A 16 7.54 2.25 2.01
CA ILE A 16 6.26 2.07 1.32
C ILE A 16 6.25 0.74 0.55
N GLU A 17 7.32 0.42 -0.20
CA GLU A 17 7.40 -0.85 -0.93
C GLU A 17 7.40 -2.07 0.00
N GLU A 18 8.15 -2.02 1.10
CA GLU A 18 8.14 -3.06 2.13
C GLU A 18 6.76 -3.23 2.75
N ASN A 19 6.08 -2.12 3.07
CA ASN A 19 4.71 -2.16 3.59
C ASN A 19 3.71 -2.74 2.56
N ILE A 20 3.89 -2.47 1.26
CA ILE A 20 3.06 -3.06 0.20
C ILE A 20 3.22 -4.58 0.18
N ASN A 21 4.45 -5.09 0.22
CA ASN A 21 4.70 -6.53 0.27
C ASN A 21 4.11 -7.17 1.53
N LEU A 22 4.26 -6.50 2.68
CA LEU A 22 3.68 -6.97 3.94
C LEU A 22 2.15 -6.94 3.91
N LEU A 23 1.54 -5.91 3.32
CA LEU A 23 0.10 -5.84 3.09
C LEU A 23 -0.37 -6.96 2.19
N ASP A 24 0.33 -7.26 1.10
CA ASP A 24 -0.03 -8.35 0.19
C ASP A 24 -0.06 -9.70 0.92
N LYS A 25 0.97 -9.98 1.71
CA LYS A 25 1.03 -11.18 2.55
C LYS A 25 -0.13 -11.23 3.55
N ARG A 26 -0.36 -10.14 4.29
CA ARG A 26 -1.44 -10.04 5.29
C ARG A 26 -2.83 -10.17 4.66
N TYR A 27 -3.05 -9.59 3.48
CA TYR A 27 -4.30 -9.74 2.75
C TYR A 27 -4.50 -11.17 2.23
N SER A 28 -3.42 -11.86 1.84
CA SER A 28 -3.47 -13.29 1.52
C SER A 28 -3.87 -14.10 2.75
N GLU A 29 -3.17 -13.92 3.88
CA GLU A 29 -3.48 -14.57 5.16
C GLU A 29 -4.93 -14.31 5.60
N PHE A 30 -5.45 -13.09 5.36
CA PHE A 30 -6.85 -12.74 5.65
C PHE A 30 -7.84 -13.46 4.72
N CYS A 31 -7.51 -13.54 3.43
CA CYS A 31 -8.32 -14.27 2.44
C CYS A 31 -8.35 -15.76 2.72
N GLU A 32 -7.22 -16.33 3.16
CA GLU A 32 -7.08 -17.73 3.55
C GLU A 32 -7.71 -18.04 4.92
N GLY A 33 -8.20 -17.02 5.65
CA GLY A 33 -8.82 -17.17 6.96
C GLY A 33 -7.83 -17.36 8.11
N VAL A 34 -6.52 -17.19 7.88
CA VAL A 34 -5.46 -17.28 8.89
C VAL A 34 -5.55 -16.10 9.87
N ILE A 35 -5.89 -14.91 9.39
CA ILE A 35 -6.15 -13.73 10.24
C ILE A 35 -7.60 -13.27 10.09
N SER A 36 -8.27 -13.01 11.21
CA SER A 36 -9.66 -12.51 11.21
C SER A 36 -9.77 -11.00 11.00
N LEU A 37 -8.66 -10.26 11.08
CA LEU A 37 -8.66 -8.80 11.00
C LEU A 37 -7.89 -8.32 9.76
N GLU A 38 -8.56 -7.50 8.95
CA GLU A 38 -7.94 -6.83 7.80
C GLU A 38 -6.79 -5.91 8.28
N PRO A 39 -5.63 -5.88 7.60
CA PRO A 39 -4.47 -5.03 7.93
C PRO A 39 -4.70 -3.54 7.58
N LYS A 40 -5.84 -2.97 7.99
CA LYS A 40 -6.24 -1.57 7.76
C LYS A 40 -5.26 -0.57 8.34
N ALA A 41 -4.68 -0.87 9.50
CA ALA A 41 -3.70 -0.01 10.16
C ALA A 41 -2.43 0.15 9.31
N LEU A 42 -1.92 -0.93 8.73
CA LEU A 42 -0.73 -0.89 7.87
C LEU A 42 -1.03 -0.17 6.55
N ARG A 43 -2.24 -0.38 6.00
CA ARG A 43 -2.71 0.34 4.81
C ARG A 43 -2.82 1.83 5.05
N ALA A 44 -3.40 2.24 6.18
CA ALA A 44 -3.51 3.65 6.56
C ALA A 44 -2.13 4.30 6.76
N LYS A 45 -1.18 3.60 7.40
CA LYS A 45 0.22 4.08 7.53
C LYS A 45 0.88 4.29 6.17
N THR A 46 0.72 3.33 5.25
CA THR A 46 1.27 3.41 3.89
C THR A 46 0.63 4.56 3.11
N ASP A 47 -0.69 4.72 3.20
CA ASP A 47 -1.43 5.81 2.55
C ASP A 47 -0.99 7.18 3.08
N ALA A 48 -0.79 7.31 4.40
CA ALA A 48 -0.29 8.54 5.02
C ALA A 48 1.12 8.90 4.53
N LEU A 49 2.01 7.91 4.39
CA LEU A 49 3.35 8.11 3.83
C LEU A 49 3.28 8.54 2.36
N VAL A 50 2.48 7.86 1.55
CA VAL A 50 2.27 8.24 0.14
C VAL A 50 1.75 9.67 0.05
N ARG A 51 0.71 10.04 0.81
CA ARG A 51 0.17 11.41 0.83
C ARG A 51 1.15 12.45 1.33
N LYS A 52 2.00 12.12 2.31
CA LYS A 52 3.03 13.01 2.84
C LYS A 52 4.01 13.44 1.74
N TRP A 53 4.29 12.56 0.78
CA TRP A 53 5.18 12.84 -0.35
C TRP A 53 4.43 13.32 -1.60
N TRP A 54 3.17 12.91 -1.76
CA TRP A 54 2.31 13.30 -2.86
C TRP A 54 1.95 14.79 -2.77
N GLY A 55 2.46 15.59 -3.71
CA GLY A 55 2.25 17.04 -3.74
C GLY A 55 3.41 17.86 -3.16
N LYS A 56 4.47 17.22 -2.64
CA LYS A 56 5.70 17.94 -2.30
C LYS A 56 6.53 18.23 -3.57
N PRO A 57 7.10 19.45 -3.71
CA PRO A 57 8.02 19.74 -4.79
C PRO A 57 9.34 18.99 -4.56
N ILE A 58 9.54 17.92 -5.32
CA ILE A 58 10.76 17.12 -5.30
C ILE A 58 11.69 17.69 -6.37
N ALA A 59 12.82 18.27 -5.95
CA ALA A 59 13.81 18.82 -6.88
C ALA A 59 14.47 17.75 -7.77
N ASN A 60 14.60 16.53 -7.24
CA ASN A 60 15.21 15.42 -7.96
C ASN A 60 14.20 14.63 -8.80
N THR A 61 14.36 14.70 -10.12
CA THR A 61 13.60 13.96 -11.12
C THR A 61 13.57 12.45 -10.86
N GLN A 62 14.69 11.83 -10.47
CA GLN A 62 14.76 10.38 -10.21
C GLN A 62 13.89 9.96 -9.02
N ALA A 63 13.90 10.75 -7.93
CA ALA A 63 13.07 10.49 -6.77
C ALA A 63 11.58 10.69 -7.07
N ARG A 64 11.25 11.66 -7.93
CA ARG A 64 9.87 11.87 -8.41
C ARG A 64 9.36 10.69 -9.24
N PHE A 65 10.20 10.15 -10.14
CA PHE A 65 9.87 8.95 -10.90
C PHE A 65 9.68 7.73 -10.00
N ARG A 66 10.56 7.52 -9.01
CA ARG A 66 10.38 6.45 -8.02
C ARG A 66 9.08 6.61 -7.24
N LEU A 67 8.78 7.81 -6.75
CA LEU A 67 7.51 8.07 -6.06
C LEU A 67 6.32 7.72 -6.95
N GLN A 68 6.29 8.20 -8.20
CA GLN A 68 5.23 7.84 -9.13
C GLN A 68 5.11 6.33 -9.33
N ASN A 69 6.22 5.62 -9.51
CA ASN A 69 6.23 4.17 -9.68
C ASN A 69 5.66 3.44 -8.45
N VAL A 70 6.12 3.82 -7.25
CA VAL A 70 5.65 3.27 -5.98
C VAL A 70 4.16 3.54 -5.76
N VAL A 71 3.68 4.76 -6.07
CA VAL A 71 2.25 5.09 -6.00
C VAL A 71 1.42 4.29 -7.00
N GLN A 72 1.88 4.14 -8.24
CA GLN A 72 1.21 3.31 -9.24
C GLN A 72 1.09 1.87 -8.76
N ARG A 73 2.21 1.30 -8.29
CA ARG A 73 2.27 -0.04 -7.73
C ARG A 73 1.31 -0.20 -6.55
N TYR A 74 1.32 0.74 -5.59
CA TYR A 74 0.38 0.75 -4.46
C TYR A 74 -1.08 0.74 -4.90
N ASN A 75 -1.46 1.54 -5.92
CA ASN A 75 -2.82 1.55 -6.44
C ASN A 75 -3.21 0.20 -7.05
N SER A 76 -2.34 -0.43 -7.84
CA SER A 76 -2.58 -1.77 -8.38
C SER A 76 -2.79 -2.81 -7.29
N TYR A 77 -1.99 -2.79 -6.23
CA TYR A 77 -2.17 -3.67 -5.08
C TYR A 77 -3.48 -3.37 -4.32
N LYS A 78 -3.86 -2.09 -4.19
CA LYS A 78 -5.11 -1.67 -3.58
C LYS A 78 -6.33 -2.25 -4.30
N GLU A 79 -6.30 -2.25 -5.64
CA GLU A 79 -7.32 -2.87 -6.47
C GLU A 79 -7.31 -4.39 -6.32
N LYS A 80 -6.14 -5.02 -6.34
CA LYS A 80 -5.97 -6.47 -6.11
C LYS A 80 -6.60 -6.88 -4.78
N TRP A 81 -6.25 -6.24 -3.67
CA TRP A 81 -6.84 -6.52 -2.36
C TRP A 81 -8.34 -6.27 -2.33
N GLY A 82 -8.81 -5.20 -2.99
CA GLY A 82 -10.24 -4.92 -3.12
C GLY A 82 -11.00 -6.04 -3.83
N ARG A 83 -10.42 -6.66 -4.87
CA ARG A 83 -10.98 -7.82 -5.56
C ARG A 83 -10.95 -9.08 -4.68
N GLN A 84 -9.82 -9.35 -4.03
CA GLN A 84 -9.65 -10.49 -3.10
C GLN A 84 -10.68 -10.45 -1.98
N LEU A 85 -10.85 -9.30 -1.32
CA LEU A 85 -11.87 -9.10 -0.28
C LEU A 85 -13.28 -9.38 -0.80
N ARG A 86 -13.64 -8.85 -1.99
CA ARG A 86 -14.96 -9.08 -2.59
C ARG A 86 -15.21 -10.55 -2.87
N MET A 87 -14.21 -11.29 -3.36
CA MET A 87 -14.34 -12.73 -3.58
C MET A 87 -14.56 -13.49 -2.27
N LYS A 88 -13.80 -13.16 -1.22
CA LYS A 88 -13.98 -13.77 0.11
C LYS A 88 -15.39 -13.52 0.68
N PHE A 89 -15.85 -12.26 0.64
CA PHE A 89 -17.20 -11.90 1.10
C PHE A 89 -18.32 -12.60 0.31
N LYS A 90 -18.06 -12.94 -0.97
CA LYS A 90 -19.00 -13.72 -1.77
C LYS A 90 -19.03 -15.19 -1.33
N GLN A 91 -17.86 -15.77 -1.06
CA GLN A 91 -17.72 -17.18 -0.68
C GLN A 91 -18.30 -17.47 0.71
N GLU A 92 -18.07 -16.60 1.71
CA GLU A 92 -18.68 -16.73 3.06
C GLU A 92 -20.22 -16.67 3.03
N LYS A 93 -20.83 -16.09 1.98
CA LYS A 93 -22.29 -16.08 1.81
C LYS A 93 -22.85 -17.34 1.16
N GLU A 94 -22.05 -18.13 0.47
CA GLU A 94 -22.46 -19.38 -0.19
C GLU A 94 -22.30 -20.60 0.74
N ASP A 95 -21.33 -20.61 1.64
CA ASP A 95 -21.14 -21.65 2.67
C ASP A 95 -22.09 -21.53 3.89
N GLY A 96 -23.02 -20.58 3.87
CA GLY A 96 -23.97 -20.28 4.95
C GLY A 96 -25.39 -20.81 4.73
N PHE A 97 -25.59 -21.83 3.90
CA PHE A 97 -26.89 -22.45 3.64
C PHE A 97 -26.86 -23.96 3.88
#